data_AF-A0A8D8WK90-F1
#
_entry.id   AF-A0A8D8WK90-F1
#
_cell.length_a   1.000
_cell.length_b   1.000
_cell.length_c   1.000
_cell.angle_alpha   90.00
_cell.angle_beta   90.00
_cell.angle_gamma   90.00
#
_symmetry.space_group_name_H-M   'P 1'
#
loop_
_entity.id
_entity.type
_entity.pdbx_description
1 polymer ?
#
loop_
_entity_poly.entity_id
_entity_poly.type
_entity_poly.pdbx_seq_one_letter_code
_entity_poly.pdbx_strand_id
1 'polypeptide(L)'
;MIVVAVILYLIRLTSGQYFNPNYNPFNQWFQPQQSALQHQYSVRQWPLPLLEHPLSPVQGQGLFQEQGLFQEQVLESHSPDNALPKERFDVYWNVPTFQCHQYGLNFSSVRQWGILDNENGHFRGDQIALLYDPGMFPALLRAGGGDFVKRNGGVPQEGDLELHIESLEAQINGKLIPDRSFSGLGIIDFEHWRPVFEENFGSLDEYRRVSRKIEKSRHPFMSYSAIDQQAEQRFEQAAKDFMYNSLILMKKLRPQAKWGYYGFPLCFNYTPRNQKPQCTPSVRDNNNRNRWLFSASSSLYPSLYLKHSNMTEIDRMRFMQGRLEETNRIRDASPVYPYIWFKYFDDKEFLKDSDMINSIIIPKKLGADGVIIWGSSNDVNSERKCRALVSYLHNTLGPAVKRVRRTPRVLLDDLIRSTLNQIITLSINYRRVSFSFAIGKILRMEFSTWFSILTTTTTTKLCVCVVIWLCIVLRTLFDLFPSIYLCIMYLSIYLSIYFFMFFLCELFFFHKFGSQIAFLYVTLLLHYYFYSVIVVVFIKKKPPI
;
A
#
# COMPACT_ATOMS: atom_id res chain seq x y z
N MET A 1 -3.89 44.12 23.01
CA MET A 1 -4.90 43.94 21.95
C MET A 1 -4.35 43.18 20.74
N ILE A 2 -3.33 43.68 20.03
CA ILE A 2 -2.74 43.00 18.84
C ILE A 2 -2.12 41.64 19.20
N VAL A 3 -1.37 41.55 20.31
CA VAL A 3 -0.78 40.28 20.78
C VAL A 3 -1.85 39.24 21.14
N VAL A 4 -2.96 39.67 21.73
CA VAL A 4 -4.10 38.80 22.07
C VAL A 4 -4.81 38.32 20.79
N ALA A 5 -4.94 39.18 19.78
CA ALA A 5 -5.49 38.81 18.47
C ALA A 5 -4.60 37.80 17.72
N VAL A 6 -3.27 37.94 17.80
CA VAL A 6 -2.32 36.98 17.21
C VAL A 6 -2.34 35.64 17.94
N ILE A 7 -2.44 35.63 19.26
CA ILE A 7 -2.56 34.40 20.06
C ILE A 7 -3.89 33.70 19.76
N LEU A 8 -5.01 34.43 19.68
CA LEU A 8 -6.31 33.85 19.32
C LEU A 8 -6.33 33.33 17.87
N TYR A 9 -5.65 34.00 16.95
CA TYR A 9 -5.49 33.55 15.56
C TYR A 9 -4.65 32.27 15.46
N LEU A 10 -3.57 32.17 16.24
CA LEU A 10 -2.72 30.97 16.32
C LEU A 10 -3.43 29.81 17.05
N ILE A 11 -4.26 30.09 18.05
CA ILE A 11 -5.14 29.10 18.67
C ILE A 11 -6.18 28.61 17.66
N ARG A 12 -6.71 29.49 16.79
CA ARG A 12 -7.63 29.10 15.70
C ARG A 12 -6.97 28.21 14.64
N LEU A 13 -5.66 28.39 14.39
CA LEU A 13 -4.88 27.56 13.49
C LEU A 13 -4.49 26.19 14.09
N THR A 14 -4.34 26.09 15.41
CA THR A 14 -3.93 24.86 16.12
C THR A 14 -5.10 24.03 16.67
N SER A 15 -6.28 24.61 16.81
CA SER A 15 -7.51 23.97 17.35
C SER A 15 -8.33 23.17 16.32
N GLY A 16 -7.77 22.83 15.16
CA GLY A 16 -8.22 21.68 14.37
C GLY A 16 -9.70 21.62 13.97
N GLN A 17 -10.42 22.74 13.92
CA GLN A 17 -11.78 22.81 13.37
C GLN A 17 -11.79 23.36 11.94
N TYR A 18 -11.10 22.68 11.04
CA TYR A 18 -11.56 22.56 9.66
C TYR A 18 -12.14 21.17 9.50
N PHE A 19 -13.36 21.00 10.02
CA PHE A 19 -14.24 19.93 9.60
C PHE A 19 -14.63 20.24 8.16
N ASN A 20 -13.92 19.64 7.19
CA ASN A 20 -14.48 19.48 5.86
C ASN A 20 -15.37 18.24 5.95
N PRO A 21 -16.72 18.38 5.95
CA PRO A 21 -17.63 17.23 6.01
C PRO A 21 -17.48 16.28 4.79
N ASN A 22 -16.72 16.69 3.76
CA ASN A 22 -16.40 15.88 2.59
C ASN A 22 -14.99 15.25 2.62
N TYR A 23 -14.17 15.48 3.66
CA TYR A 23 -12.83 14.89 3.76
C TYR A 23 -12.81 13.76 4.79
N ASN A 24 -12.92 12.53 4.29
CA ASN A 24 -12.85 11.33 5.09
C ASN A 24 -11.68 10.43 4.61
N PRO A 25 -10.62 10.23 5.41
CA PRO A 25 -9.44 9.44 5.01
C PRO A 25 -9.75 7.94 4.81
N PHE A 26 -10.95 7.47 5.16
CA PHE A 26 -11.42 6.12 4.83
C PHE A 26 -11.79 5.95 3.34
N ASN A 27 -12.09 7.05 2.63
CA ASN A 27 -12.46 7.04 1.21
C ASN A 27 -11.31 6.58 0.29
N GLN A 28 -10.07 6.50 0.78
CA GLN A 28 -8.91 6.02 0.01
C GLN A 28 -8.65 4.52 0.18
N TRP A 29 -9.38 3.78 1.01
CA TRP A 29 -9.02 2.37 1.24
C TRP A 29 -9.82 1.42 0.36
N PHE A 30 -11.04 1.81 -0.01
CA PHE A 30 -11.99 0.99 -0.78
C PHE A 30 -13.01 1.91 -1.48
N GLN A 31 -12.58 2.70 -2.47
CA GLN A 31 -13.53 3.13 -3.49
C GLN A 31 -13.90 1.86 -4.26
N PRO A 32 -15.19 1.50 -4.41
CA PRO A 32 -15.56 0.51 -5.40
C PRO A 32 -14.96 0.99 -6.72
N GLN A 33 -14.09 0.18 -7.32
CA GLN A 33 -13.53 0.51 -8.62
C GLN A 33 -14.65 0.34 -9.64
N GLN A 34 -15.52 1.35 -9.74
CA GLN A 34 -16.46 1.48 -10.83
C GLN A 34 -15.62 1.69 -12.10
N SER A 35 -15.29 0.58 -12.76
CA SER A 35 -14.89 0.63 -14.14
C SER A 35 -16.05 1.28 -14.91
N ALA A 36 -15.76 2.39 -15.60
CA ALA A 36 -16.70 3.12 -16.42
C ALA A 36 -17.07 2.32 -17.69
N LEU A 37 -17.58 1.08 -17.52
CA LEU A 37 -18.04 0.20 -18.60
C LEU A 37 -19.57 0.19 -18.73
N GLN A 38 -20.31 0.93 -17.91
CA GLN A 38 -21.79 0.94 -17.93
C GLN A 38 -22.43 1.94 -18.91
N HIS A 39 -21.64 2.68 -19.71
CA HIS A 39 -22.19 3.65 -20.66
C HIS A 39 -21.64 3.51 -22.08
N GLN A 40 -21.59 2.28 -22.64
CA GLN A 40 -21.51 2.12 -24.10
C GLN A 40 -21.73 0.67 -24.54
N TYR A 41 -22.99 0.21 -24.54
CA TYR A 41 -23.40 -0.88 -25.41
C TYR A 41 -24.76 -0.55 -26.02
N SER A 42 -24.75 0.33 -27.02
CA SER A 42 -25.82 0.31 -28.03
C SER A 42 -25.61 -0.90 -28.92
N VAL A 43 -26.67 -1.70 -29.01
CA VAL A 43 -26.75 -2.93 -29.79
C VAL A 43 -26.46 -2.62 -31.28
N ARG A 44 -25.39 -3.19 -31.82
CA ARG A 44 -25.31 -3.51 -33.26
C ARG A 44 -25.05 -5.00 -33.41
N GLN A 45 -26.09 -5.70 -33.85
CA GLN A 45 -26.01 -7.06 -34.34
C GLN A 45 -25.22 -7.07 -35.65
N TRP A 46 -24.27 -7.99 -35.79
CA TRP A 46 -23.79 -8.47 -37.09
C TRP A 46 -23.65 -10.01 -37.05
N PRO A 47 -23.91 -10.70 -38.17
CA PRO A 47 -24.25 -12.11 -38.20
C PRO A 47 -23.05 -13.06 -38.24
N LEU A 48 -23.36 -14.33 -37.94
CA LEU A 48 -22.49 -15.51 -37.84
C LEU A 48 -21.67 -15.83 -39.12
N PRO A 49 -20.55 -16.57 -38.99
CA PRO A 49 -19.59 -16.82 -40.07
C PRO A 49 -19.91 -18.09 -40.88
N LEU A 50 -19.58 -18.05 -42.18
CA LEU A 50 -19.52 -19.22 -43.04
C LEU A 50 -18.20 -19.98 -42.84
N LEU A 51 -18.33 -21.29 -42.69
CA LEU A 51 -17.28 -22.32 -42.72
C LEU A 51 -16.57 -22.35 -44.09
N GLU A 52 -15.27 -22.65 -44.08
CA GLU A 52 -14.67 -23.67 -44.96
C GLU A 52 -13.26 -24.07 -44.46
N HIS A 53 -12.85 -25.27 -44.89
CA HIS A 53 -11.95 -26.24 -44.23
C HIS A 53 -10.51 -26.24 -44.85
N PRO A 54 -9.58 -27.15 -44.46
CA PRO A 54 -8.18 -26.85 -44.16
C PRO A 54 -7.17 -27.29 -45.23
N LEU A 55 -5.92 -26.81 -45.15
CA LEU A 55 -4.74 -27.49 -45.71
C LEU A 55 -3.48 -27.29 -44.83
N SER A 56 -2.78 -28.40 -44.61
CA SER A 56 -1.37 -28.59 -44.21
C SER A 56 -0.88 -29.81 -45.01
N PRO A 57 0.41 -30.25 -45.02
CA PRO A 57 1.66 -29.65 -44.52
C PRO A 57 2.80 -29.70 -45.58
N VAL A 58 3.95 -29.01 -45.38
CA VAL A 58 5.25 -29.45 -45.96
C VAL A 58 6.41 -29.13 -45.01
N GLN A 59 7.29 -30.13 -44.86
CA GLN A 59 8.54 -30.19 -44.11
C GLN A 59 9.68 -29.38 -44.75
N GLY A 60 10.67 -28.99 -43.94
CA GLY A 60 11.97 -28.52 -44.44
C GLY A 60 13.00 -28.44 -43.32
N GLN A 61 13.85 -29.47 -43.21
CA GLN A 61 15.06 -29.51 -42.39
C GLN A 61 16.14 -28.59 -42.97
N GLY A 62 16.97 -28.01 -42.10
CA GLY A 62 18.17 -27.27 -42.51
C GLY A 62 19.05 -26.92 -41.31
N LEU A 63 20.04 -27.78 -41.05
CA LEU A 63 21.20 -27.54 -40.20
C LEU A 63 21.96 -26.29 -40.64
N PHE A 64 22.38 -25.43 -39.71
CA PHE A 64 23.68 -24.76 -39.75
C PHE A 64 24.15 -24.45 -38.33
N GLN A 65 25.40 -24.84 -38.08
CA GLN A 65 26.14 -24.80 -36.83
C GLN A 65 27.23 -23.75 -37.02
N GLU A 66 27.29 -22.72 -36.17
CA GLU A 66 28.48 -21.86 -36.09
C GLU A 66 28.76 -21.48 -34.62
N GLN A 67 30.01 -21.72 -34.24
CA GLN A 67 30.58 -21.50 -32.93
C GLN A 67 31.05 -20.05 -32.80
N GLY A 68 30.83 -19.44 -31.64
CA GLY A 68 31.41 -18.14 -31.29
C GLY A 68 31.51 -17.99 -29.78
N LEU A 69 32.73 -18.11 -29.26
CA LEU A 69 33.14 -17.92 -27.87
C LEU A 69 32.62 -16.60 -27.28
N PHE A 70 31.99 -16.66 -26.09
CA PHE A 70 32.27 -15.72 -25.00
C PHE A 70 32.07 -16.47 -23.67
N GLN A 71 33.17 -16.62 -22.94
CA GLN A 71 33.29 -17.42 -21.73
C GLN A 71 33.07 -16.50 -20.53
N GLU A 72 31.91 -16.59 -19.88
CA GLU A 72 31.64 -15.95 -18.59
C GLU A 72 31.67 -17.05 -17.53
N GLN A 73 32.80 -17.16 -16.82
CA GLN A 73 33.00 -18.12 -15.74
C GLN A 73 32.14 -17.73 -14.54
N VAL A 74 31.03 -18.44 -14.34
CA VAL A 74 30.36 -18.55 -13.03
C VAL A 74 30.58 -19.97 -12.52
N LEU A 75 31.10 -20.08 -11.30
CA LEU A 75 31.28 -21.34 -10.59
C LEU A 75 29.98 -22.17 -10.58
N GLU A 76 29.95 -23.27 -11.31
CA GLU A 76 29.03 -24.38 -11.07
C GLU A 76 29.85 -25.60 -10.68
N SER A 77 29.73 -26.00 -9.41
CA SER A 77 30.22 -27.29 -8.94
C SER A 77 29.31 -27.85 -7.84
N HIS A 78 28.01 -28.02 -8.08
CA HIS A 78 27.15 -28.80 -7.18
C HIS A 78 26.39 -29.89 -7.94
N SER A 79 26.51 -31.10 -7.40
CA SER A 79 26.00 -32.40 -7.84
C SER A 79 24.49 -32.41 -8.20
N PRO A 80 24.00 -33.28 -9.12
CA PRO A 80 22.60 -33.30 -9.57
C PRO A 80 21.59 -33.84 -8.54
N ASP A 81 22.04 -34.41 -7.42
CA ASP A 81 21.18 -35.18 -6.51
C ASP A 81 20.50 -34.38 -5.38
N ASN A 82 20.56 -33.04 -5.41
CA ASN A 82 19.90 -32.18 -4.41
C ASN A 82 19.08 -31.04 -5.05
N ALA A 83 18.47 -31.27 -6.21
CA ALA A 83 17.52 -30.31 -6.76
C ALA A 83 16.30 -30.22 -5.83
N LEU A 84 16.26 -29.17 -4.98
CA LEU A 84 15.09 -28.84 -4.18
C LEU A 84 13.84 -28.89 -5.07
N PRO A 85 12.74 -29.53 -4.62
CA PRO A 85 11.51 -29.59 -5.40
C PRO A 85 11.15 -28.18 -5.89
N LYS A 86 10.89 -28.05 -7.20
CA LYS A 86 10.51 -26.77 -7.80
C LYS A 86 9.18 -26.32 -7.19
N GLU A 87 9.27 -25.52 -6.14
CA GLU A 87 8.12 -24.96 -5.45
C GLU A 87 7.30 -24.13 -6.44
N ARG A 88 6.04 -24.55 -6.65
CA ARG A 88 5.15 -23.91 -7.60
C ARG A 88 4.67 -22.58 -7.03
N PHE A 89 4.98 -21.50 -7.73
CA PHE A 89 4.50 -20.15 -7.43
C PHE A 89 4.03 -19.51 -8.74
N ASP A 90 2.73 -19.37 -8.89
CA ASP A 90 2.08 -18.96 -10.13
C ASP A 90 1.77 -17.46 -10.12
N VAL A 91 2.11 -16.75 -11.19
CA VAL A 91 1.84 -15.31 -11.34
C VAL A 91 0.83 -15.16 -12.45
N TYR A 92 -0.34 -14.60 -12.17
CA TYR A 92 -1.44 -14.45 -13.11
C TYR A 92 -1.54 -13.02 -13.64
N TRP A 93 -1.81 -12.88 -14.93
CA TRP A 93 -2.09 -11.61 -15.59
C TRP A 93 -3.59 -11.35 -15.61
N ASN A 94 -4.03 -10.30 -14.91
CA ASN A 94 -5.42 -9.86 -14.91
C ASN A 94 -5.51 -8.35 -15.19
N VAL A 95 -4.72 -7.90 -16.17
CA VAL A 95 -4.71 -6.53 -16.66
C VAL A 95 -5.51 -6.47 -17.97
N PRO A 96 -6.39 -5.47 -18.18
CA PRO A 96 -7.25 -5.39 -19.36
C PRO A 96 -6.51 -4.90 -20.62
N THR A 97 -5.37 -5.53 -20.95
CA THR A 97 -4.48 -5.18 -22.07
C THR A 97 -5.11 -5.38 -23.45
N PHE A 98 -6.26 -6.05 -23.55
CA PHE A 98 -7.05 -6.11 -24.78
C PHE A 98 -7.39 -4.71 -25.33
N GLN A 99 -7.51 -3.69 -24.46
CA GLN A 99 -7.71 -2.30 -24.87
C GLN A 99 -6.51 -1.73 -25.64
N CYS A 100 -5.31 -2.30 -25.46
CA CYS A 100 -4.11 -1.86 -26.16
C CYS A 100 -3.95 -2.49 -27.55
N HIS A 101 -4.74 -3.52 -27.89
CA HIS A 101 -4.65 -4.22 -29.17
C HIS A 101 -4.92 -3.28 -30.35
N GLN A 102 -5.81 -2.29 -30.17
CA GLN A 102 -6.10 -1.25 -31.15
C GLN A 102 -4.86 -0.40 -31.52
N TYR A 103 -3.82 -0.38 -30.67
CA TYR A 103 -2.56 0.33 -30.91
C TYR A 103 -1.44 -0.60 -31.39
N GLY A 104 -1.76 -1.84 -31.79
CA GLY A 104 -0.78 -2.86 -32.18
C GLY A 104 0.03 -3.45 -31.02
N LEU A 105 -0.41 -3.24 -29.77
CA LEU A 105 0.26 -3.74 -28.57
C LEU A 105 -0.52 -4.92 -27.99
N ASN A 106 -0.13 -6.14 -28.34
CA ASN A 106 -0.83 -7.38 -27.96
C ASN A 106 -0.33 -8.04 -26.67
N PHE A 107 0.70 -7.48 -26.02
CA PHE A 107 1.26 -7.98 -24.76
C PHE A 107 1.71 -9.46 -24.78
N SER A 108 2.05 -10.01 -25.95
CA SER A 108 2.51 -11.41 -26.10
C SER A 108 3.76 -11.74 -25.27
N SER A 109 4.56 -10.73 -24.91
CA SER A 109 5.74 -10.88 -24.06
C SER A 109 5.44 -11.21 -22.59
N VAL A 110 4.21 -11.04 -22.11
CA VAL A 110 3.80 -11.36 -20.73
C VAL A 110 4.16 -12.82 -20.37
N ARG A 111 3.83 -13.78 -21.25
CA ARG A 111 4.13 -15.20 -21.04
C ARG A 111 5.63 -15.51 -21.00
N GLN A 112 6.46 -14.73 -21.70
CA GLN A 112 7.91 -14.91 -21.72
C GLN A 112 8.57 -14.66 -20.35
N TRP A 113 7.92 -13.87 -19.50
CA TRP A 113 8.32 -13.64 -18.11
C TRP A 113 7.87 -14.76 -17.16
N GLY A 114 7.18 -15.78 -17.67
CA GLY A 114 6.54 -16.81 -16.86
C GLY A 114 5.31 -16.28 -16.12
N ILE A 115 4.59 -15.34 -16.70
CA ILE A 115 3.29 -14.92 -16.19
C ILE A 115 2.23 -15.74 -16.94
N LEU A 116 1.32 -16.37 -16.20
CA LEU A 116 0.15 -17.05 -16.73
C LEU A 116 -0.84 -16.01 -17.23
N ASP A 117 -1.19 -16.09 -18.51
CA ASP A 117 -2.12 -15.20 -19.17
C ASP A 117 -3.13 -16.04 -19.94
N ASN A 118 -4.37 -15.56 -20.00
CA ASN A 118 -5.46 -16.23 -20.69
C ASN A 118 -5.16 -16.39 -22.18
N GLU A 119 -5.67 -17.45 -22.78
CA GLU A 119 -5.57 -17.66 -24.23
C GLU A 119 -6.01 -16.41 -25.01
N ASN A 120 -5.21 -16.04 -26.00
CA ASN A 120 -5.39 -14.85 -26.84
C ASN A 120 -5.46 -13.50 -26.08
N GLY A 121 -5.01 -13.44 -24.82
CA GLY A 121 -5.01 -12.21 -24.01
C GLY A 121 -6.43 -11.76 -23.60
N HIS A 122 -7.40 -12.68 -23.59
CA HIS A 122 -8.75 -12.37 -23.14
C HIS A 122 -8.79 -11.99 -21.66
N PHE A 123 -9.62 -11.02 -21.30
CA PHE A 123 -9.72 -10.60 -19.89
C PHE A 123 -10.32 -11.68 -18.97
N ARG A 124 -11.18 -12.53 -19.53
CA ARG A 124 -11.71 -13.75 -18.89
C ARG A 124 -11.37 -14.92 -19.80
N GLY A 125 -10.75 -15.95 -19.25
CA GLY A 125 -10.30 -17.10 -20.02
C GLY A 125 -9.98 -18.28 -19.13
N ASP A 126 -9.13 -19.17 -19.64
CA ASP A 126 -8.77 -20.47 -19.07
C ASP A 126 -7.96 -20.37 -17.77
N GLN A 127 -7.14 -19.33 -17.60
CA GLN A 127 -6.29 -19.15 -16.41
C GLN A 127 -7.03 -18.42 -15.28
N ILE A 128 -7.73 -17.33 -15.61
CA ILE A 128 -8.36 -16.42 -14.65
C ILE A 128 -9.60 -15.73 -15.22
N ALA A 129 -10.63 -15.60 -14.40
CA ALA A 129 -11.85 -14.86 -14.71
C ALA A 129 -12.27 -13.98 -13.51
N LEU A 130 -12.12 -12.66 -13.68
CA LEU A 130 -12.59 -11.65 -12.74
C LEU A 130 -14.01 -11.19 -13.11
N LEU A 131 -14.94 -11.33 -12.17
CA LEU A 131 -16.36 -11.01 -12.35
C LEU A 131 -16.69 -9.74 -11.57
N TYR A 132 -16.75 -8.60 -12.27
CA TYR A 132 -17.16 -7.34 -11.67
C TYR A 132 -18.67 -7.34 -11.44
N ASP A 133 -19.08 -7.22 -10.17
CA ASP A 133 -20.45 -7.02 -9.71
C ASP A 133 -21.49 -7.93 -10.41
N PRO A 134 -21.30 -9.27 -10.40
CA PRO A 134 -22.13 -10.19 -11.17
C PRO A 134 -23.49 -10.42 -10.51
N GLY A 135 -24.45 -10.90 -11.31
CA GLY A 135 -25.83 -11.11 -10.86
C GLY A 135 -26.55 -9.78 -10.57
N MET A 136 -27.41 -9.78 -9.55
CA MET A 136 -28.17 -8.59 -9.12
C MET A 136 -27.98 -8.32 -7.62
N PHE A 137 -26.75 -8.17 -7.14
CA PHE A 137 -26.53 -7.86 -5.72
C PHE A 137 -27.26 -6.55 -5.32
N PRO A 138 -27.90 -6.50 -4.14
CA PRO A 138 -28.47 -5.28 -3.57
C PRO A 138 -27.40 -4.20 -3.45
N ALA A 139 -27.65 -3.00 -3.98
CA ALA A 139 -26.67 -1.92 -3.96
C ALA A 139 -27.31 -0.53 -4.00
N LEU A 140 -26.68 0.43 -3.31
CA LEU A 140 -26.99 1.85 -3.38
C LEU A 140 -26.06 2.51 -4.40
N LEU A 141 -26.57 2.76 -5.61
CA LEU A 141 -25.82 3.32 -6.72
C LEU A 141 -25.98 4.85 -6.76
N ARG A 142 -24.88 5.60 -6.86
CA ARG A 142 -24.95 7.07 -6.95
C ARG A 142 -25.54 7.53 -8.27
N ALA A 143 -26.57 8.36 -8.22
CA ALA A 143 -27.07 9.12 -9.37
C ALA A 143 -26.34 10.46 -9.53
N GLY A 144 -26.40 11.05 -10.73
CA GLY A 144 -25.75 12.32 -11.09
C GLY A 144 -26.20 13.56 -10.29
N GLY A 145 -27.12 13.43 -9.32
CA GLY A 145 -27.62 14.50 -8.45
C GLY A 145 -27.30 14.31 -6.96
N GLY A 146 -26.53 13.29 -6.57
CA GLY A 146 -26.20 13.00 -5.17
C GLY A 146 -27.15 12.02 -4.47
N ASP A 147 -28.33 11.75 -5.06
CA ASP A 147 -29.25 10.71 -4.59
C ASP A 147 -28.76 9.30 -4.95
N PHE A 148 -29.25 8.30 -4.21
CA PHE A 148 -28.97 6.89 -4.47
C PHE A 148 -30.13 6.21 -5.20
N VAL A 149 -29.82 5.51 -6.28
CA VAL A 149 -30.71 4.53 -6.92
C VAL A 149 -30.51 3.18 -6.23
N LYS A 150 -31.60 2.60 -5.74
CA LYS A 150 -31.60 1.27 -5.13
C LYS A 150 -31.66 0.21 -6.22
N ARG A 151 -30.58 -0.55 -6.41
CA ARG A 151 -30.61 -1.80 -7.17
C ARG A 151 -31.00 -2.94 -6.24
N ASN A 152 -31.95 -3.76 -6.65
CA ASN A 152 -32.43 -4.94 -5.91
C ASN A 152 -32.61 -4.64 -4.41
N GLY A 153 -33.49 -3.70 -4.06
CA GLY A 153 -33.75 -3.30 -2.67
C GLY A 153 -32.72 -2.35 -2.03
N GLY A 154 -31.50 -2.28 -2.57
CA GLY A 154 -30.44 -1.38 -2.14
C GLY A 154 -29.59 -1.89 -0.97
N VAL A 155 -30.21 -2.55 0.02
CA VAL A 155 -29.53 -3.22 1.15
C VAL A 155 -29.89 -4.71 1.14
N PRO A 156 -29.02 -5.60 1.63
CA PRO A 156 -29.22 -7.05 1.49
C PRO A 156 -30.54 -7.55 2.08
N GLN A 157 -30.96 -7.03 3.23
CA GLN A 157 -32.20 -7.46 3.90
C GLN A 157 -33.50 -7.01 3.22
N GLU A 158 -33.41 -6.20 2.17
CA GLU A 158 -34.54 -5.80 1.31
C GLU A 158 -34.37 -6.31 -0.14
N GLY A 159 -33.32 -7.09 -0.40
CA GLY A 159 -33.04 -7.63 -1.72
C GLY A 159 -33.79 -8.92 -2.01
N ASP A 160 -34.11 -9.13 -3.27
CA ASP A 160 -34.60 -10.39 -3.80
C ASP A 160 -33.43 -11.31 -4.13
N LEU A 161 -33.29 -12.38 -3.33
CA LEU A 161 -32.22 -13.37 -3.48
C LEU A 161 -32.44 -14.24 -4.73
N GLU A 162 -33.68 -14.60 -5.05
CA GLU A 162 -34.01 -15.45 -6.19
C GLU A 162 -33.66 -14.74 -7.49
N LEU A 163 -34.10 -13.48 -7.64
CA LEU A 163 -33.72 -12.62 -8.75
C LEU A 163 -32.20 -12.52 -8.94
N HIS A 164 -31.47 -12.43 -7.83
CA HIS A 164 -30.01 -12.39 -7.87
C HIS A 164 -29.41 -13.70 -8.39
N ILE A 165 -29.84 -14.84 -7.85
CA ILE A 165 -29.32 -16.16 -8.19
C ILE A 165 -29.64 -16.53 -9.64
N GLU A 166 -30.86 -16.27 -10.12
CA GLU A 166 -31.24 -16.51 -11.52
C GLU A 166 -30.41 -15.66 -12.49
N SER A 167 -30.25 -14.36 -12.19
CA SER A 167 -29.43 -13.46 -12.99
C SER A 167 -27.96 -13.90 -13.00
N LEU A 168 -27.44 -14.32 -11.85
CA LEU A 168 -26.07 -14.81 -11.71
C LEU A 168 -25.84 -16.08 -12.55
N GLU A 169 -26.74 -17.05 -12.47
CA GLU A 169 -26.67 -18.28 -13.25
C GLU A 169 -26.71 -18.02 -14.76
N ALA A 170 -27.62 -17.16 -15.21
CA ALA A 170 -27.74 -16.78 -16.61
C ALA A 170 -26.46 -16.08 -17.12
N GLN A 171 -25.89 -15.17 -16.32
CA GLN A 171 -24.66 -14.46 -16.67
C GLN A 171 -23.46 -15.42 -16.78
N ILE A 172 -23.35 -16.38 -15.85
CA ILE A 172 -22.26 -17.37 -15.84
C ILE A 172 -22.33 -18.32 -17.02
N ASN A 173 -23.51 -18.90 -17.27
CA ASN A 173 -23.70 -19.83 -18.38
C ASN A 173 -23.64 -19.14 -19.75
N GLY A 174 -23.96 -17.86 -19.82
CA GLY A 174 -23.88 -17.06 -21.03
C GLY A 174 -22.50 -16.44 -21.25
N LYS A 175 -22.31 -15.22 -20.73
CA LYS A 175 -21.24 -14.31 -21.18
C LYS A 175 -20.00 -14.32 -20.30
N LEU A 176 -20.11 -14.71 -19.02
CA LEU A 176 -19.01 -14.55 -18.08
C LEU A 176 -18.00 -15.68 -18.16
N ILE A 177 -18.45 -16.94 -18.08
CA ILE A 177 -17.59 -18.14 -18.13
C ILE A 177 -18.36 -19.27 -18.83
N PRO A 178 -18.58 -19.22 -20.15
CA PRO A 178 -19.38 -20.23 -20.86
C PRO A 178 -18.80 -21.65 -20.77
N ASP A 179 -17.48 -21.78 -20.68
CA ASP A 179 -16.80 -23.07 -20.53
C ASP A 179 -17.12 -23.69 -19.15
N ARG A 180 -17.84 -24.83 -19.17
CA ARG A 180 -18.21 -25.59 -17.97
C ARG A 180 -17.03 -26.30 -17.30
N SER A 181 -15.96 -26.54 -18.05
CA SER A 181 -14.74 -27.20 -17.57
C SER A 181 -13.72 -26.24 -16.97
N PHE A 182 -14.04 -24.94 -16.92
CA PHE A 182 -13.16 -23.91 -16.35
C PHE A 182 -12.60 -24.33 -14.98
N SER A 183 -11.27 -24.42 -14.91
CA SER A 183 -10.51 -24.85 -13.73
C SER A 183 -9.54 -23.77 -13.23
N GLY A 184 -9.63 -22.56 -13.78
CA GLY A 184 -8.79 -21.43 -13.41
C GLY A 184 -9.22 -20.74 -12.11
N LEU A 185 -8.70 -19.52 -11.91
CA LEU A 185 -9.09 -18.67 -10.79
C LEU A 185 -10.40 -17.94 -11.10
N GLY A 186 -11.45 -18.22 -10.32
CA GLY A 186 -12.75 -17.55 -10.42
C GLY A 186 -12.92 -16.54 -9.28
N ILE A 187 -12.91 -15.25 -9.61
CA ILE A 187 -12.93 -14.18 -8.61
C ILE A 187 -14.23 -13.39 -8.73
N ILE A 188 -14.99 -13.34 -7.63
CA ILE A 188 -16.19 -12.51 -7.51
C ILE A 188 -15.76 -11.17 -6.93
N ASP A 189 -15.89 -10.10 -7.71
CA ASP A 189 -15.56 -8.74 -7.29
C ASP A 189 -16.83 -7.97 -6.97
N PHE A 190 -17.22 -8.06 -5.70
CA PHE A 190 -18.39 -7.41 -5.14
C PHE A 190 -17.95 -6.52 -3.97
N GLU A 191 -18.00 -5.20 -4.17
CA GLU A 191 -17.46 -4.20 -3.22
C GLU A 191 -18.50 -3.18 -2.71
N HIS A 192 -19.78 -3.37 -3.03
CA HIS A 192 -20.82 -2.39 -2.68
C HIS A 192 -21.07 -2.32 -1.16
N TRP A 193 -20.97 -3.44 -0.46
CA TRP A 193 -21.03 -3.52 0.99
C TRP A 193 -20.21 -4.70 1.52
N ARG A 194 -19.89 -4.69 2.81
CA ARG A 194 -19.22 -5.79 3.53
C ARG A 194 -20.25 -6.59 4.33
N PRO A 195 -20.09 -7.92 4.49
CA PRO A 195 -21.07 -8.75 5.18
C PRO A 195 -21.20 -8.44 6.68
N VAL A 196 -20.22 -7.76 7.26
CA VAL A 196 -20.21 -7.34 8.66
C VAL A 196 -20.71 -5.90 8.75
N PHE A 197 -21.78 -5.68 9.51
CA PHE A 197 -22.50 -4.41 9.54
C PHE A 197 -21.60 -3.25 9.96
N GLU A 198 -20.81 -3.44 11.01
CA GLU A 198 -19.90 -2.42 11.56
C GLU A 198 -18.75 -2.05 10.62
N GLU A 199 -18.36 -2.98 9.73
CA GLU A 199 -17.27 -2.75 8.79
C GLU A 199 -17.69 -1.88 7.60
N ASN A 200 -18.98 -1.59 7.44
CA ASN A 200 -19.49 -0.66 6.43
C ASN A 200 -19.29 0.80 6.87
N PHE A 201 -18.04 1.23 7.01
CA PHE A 201 -17.67 2.61 7.34
C PHE A 201 -17.24 3.42 6.11
N GLY A 202 -17.02 4.73 6.29
CA GLY A 202 -16.61 5.63 5.20
C GLY A 202 -17.75 5.84 4.21
N SER A 203 -17.47 5.70 2.91
CA SER A 203 -18.50 5.76 1.86
C SER A 203 -19.59 4.68 2.01
N LEU A 204 -19.30 3.58 2.71
CA LEU A 204 -20.24 2.47 2.92
C LEU A 204 -21.18 2.69 4.11
N ASP A 205 -21.01 3.76 4.91
CA ASP A 205 -21.88 4.04 6.06
C ASP A 205 -23.35 4.26 5.67
N GLU A 206 -23.60 4.60 4.41
CA GLU A 206 -24.96 4.69 3.87
C GLU A 206 -25.76 3.39 4.06
N TYR A 207 -25.12 2.22 3.88
CA TYR A 207 -25.80 0.94 4.06
C TYR A 207 -26.29 0.75 5.50
N ARG A 208 -25.50 1.19 6.47
CA ARG A 208 -25.88 1.16 7.90
C ARG A 208 -27.01 2.13 8.19
N ARG A 209 -26.95 3.34 7.63
CA ARG A 209 -27.97 4.37 7.80
C ARG A 209 -29.31 3.96 7.21
N VAL A 210 -29.31 3.45 5.97
CA VAL A 210 -30.53 2.98 5.30
C VAL A 210 -31.13 1.80 6.06
N SER A 211 -30.31 0.85 6.52
CA SER A 211 -30.76 -0.28 7.33
C SER A 211 -31.48 0.16 8.61
N ARG A 212 -30.89 1.08 9.38
CA ARG A 212 -31.53 1.64 10.58
C ARG A 212 -32.81 2.39 10.26
N LYS A 213 -32.85 3.15 9.15
CA LYS A 213 -34.03 3.89 8.72
C LYS A 213 -35.19 2.94 8.42
N ILE A 214 -34.91 1.81 7.75
CA ILE A 214 -35.92 0.78 7.46
C ILE A 214 -36.48 0.21 8.77
N GLU A 215 -35.64 -0.21 9.71
CA GLU A 215 -36.12 -0.75 10.99
C GLU A 215 -36.89 0.30 11.79
N LYS A 216 -36.45 1.57 11.79
CA LYS A 216 -37.18 2.64 12.48
C LYS A 216 -38.56 2.89 11.88
N SER A 217 -38.69 2.81 10.56
CA SER A 217 -39.98 2.92 9.88
C SER A 217 -40.90 1.73 10.18
N ARG A 218 -40.34 0.50 10.29
CA ARG A 218 -41.11 -0.71 10.63
C ARG A 218 -41.49 -0.80 12.09
N HIS A 219 -40.67 -0.26 12.97
CA HIS A 219 -40.84 -0.32 14.42
C HIS A 219 -40.73 1.09 15.07
N PRO A 220 -41.71 1.99 14.85
CA PRO A 220 -41.61 3.40 15.26
C PRO A 220 -41.37 3.59 16.76
N PHE A 221 -41.87 2.68 17.59
CA PHE A 221 -41.82 2.76 19.05
C PHE A 221 -40.63 2.05 19.70
N MET A 222 -39.80 1.33 18.92
CA MET A 222 -38.59 0.71 19.47
C MET A 222 -37.54 1.77 19.85
N SER A 223 -36.75 1.44 20.88
CA SER A 223 -35.60 2.23 21.30
C SER A 223 -34.52 2.24 20.21
N TYR A 224 -33.66 3.26 20.22
CA TYR A 224 -32.56 3.33 19.25
C TYR A 224 -31.62 2.12 19.30
N SER A 225 -31.35 1.59 20.50
CA SER A 225 -30.51 0.40 20.66
C SER A 225 -31.17 -0.85 20.06
N ALA A 226 -32.48 -1.04 20.25
CA ALA A 226 -33.20 -2.15 19.63
C ALA A 226 -33.24 -2.04 18.10
N ILE A 227 -33.39 -0.81 17.57
CA ILE A 227 -33.32 -0.54 16.13
C ILE A 227 -31.93 -0.87 15.57
N ASP A 228 -30.86 -0.50 16.26
CA ASP A 228 -29.48 -0.77 15.81
C ASP A 228 -29.21 -2.28 15.77
N GLN A 229 -29.58 -3.00 16.84
CA GLN A 229 -29.44 -4.45 16.91
C GLN A 229 -30.26 -5.18 15.83
N GLN A 230 -31.51 -4.76 15.59
CA GLN A 230 -32.35 -5.35 14.57
C GLN A 230 -31.80 -5.08 13.16
N ALA A 231 -31.29 -3.87 12.91
CA ALA A 231 -30.70 -3.49 11.62
C ALA A 231 -29.44 -4.30 11.33
N GLU A 232 -28.56 -4.46 12.33
CA GLU A 232 -27.37 -5.31 12.24
C GLU A 232 -27.75 -6.76 11.95
N GLN A 233 -28.61 -7.37 12.77
CA GLN A 233 -28.99 -8.77 12.64
C GLN A 233 -29.56 -9.09 11.26
N ARG A 234 -30.51 -8.27 10.77
CA ARG A 234 -31.14 -8.50 9.47
C ARG A 234 -30.16 -8.27 8.33
N PHE A 235 -29.33 -7.23 8.42
CA PHE A 235 -28.30 -6.95 7.41
C PHE A 235 -27.28 -8.08 7.32
N GLU A 236 -26.67 -8.50 8.42
CA GLU A 236 -25.61 -9.53 8.41
C GLU A 236 -26.15 -10.89 7.95
N GLN A 237 -27.37 -11.26 8.38
CA GLN A 237 -28.01 -12.50 7.94
C GLN A 237 -28.25 -12.50 6.43
N ALA A 238 -28.88 -11.45 5.89
CA ALA A 238 -29.14 -11.38 4.47
C ALA A 238 -27.84 -11.24 3.66
N ALA A 239 -26.86 -10.48 4.13
CA ALA A 239 -25.56 -10.33 3.48
C ALA A 239 -24.85 -11.69 3.34
N LYS A 240 -24.90 -12.51 4.40
CA LYS A 240 -24.43 -13.89 4.38
C LYS A 240 -25.18 -14.71 3.34
N ASP A 241 -26.52 -14.64 3.30
CA ASP A 241 -27.32 -15.42 2.36
C ASP A 241 -26.98 -15.07 0.90
N PHE A 242 -26.88 -13.80 0.56
CA PHE A 242 -26.46 -13.36 -0.79
C PHE A 242 -25.07 -13.86 -1.15
N MET A 243 -24.07 -13.61 -0.29
CA MET A 243 -22.68 -13.95 -0.60
C MET A 243 -22.45 -15.47 -0.64
N TYR A 244 -23.03 -16.22 0.30
CA TYR A 244 -22.89 -17.66 0.40
C TYR A 244 -23.56 -18.37 -0.77
N ASN A 245 -24.84 -18.07 -1.05
CA ASN A 245 -25.57 -18.74 -2.13
C ASN A 245 -24.96 -18.45 -3.51
N SER A 246 -24.45 -17.23 -3.73
CA SER A 246 -23.68 -16.92 -4.94
C SER A 246 -22.47 -17.84 -5.11
N LEU A 247 -21.69 -18.02 -4.05
CA LEU A 247 -20.47 -18.81 -4.08
C LEU A 247 -20.76 -20.31 -4.30
N ILE A 248 -21.82 -20.83 -3.65
CA ILE A 248 -22.26 -22.21 -3.85
C ILE A 248 -22.77 -22.42 -5.27
N LEU A 249 -23.55 -21.49 -5.83
CA LEU A 249 -23.98 -21.56 -7.23
C LEU A 249 -22.78 -21.59 -8.18
N MET A 250 -21.81 -20.70 -7.99
CA MET A 250 -20.58 -20.66 -8.81
C MET A 250 -19.82 -21.98 -8.79
N LYS A 251 -19.63 -22.55 -7.59
CA LYS A 251 -18.99 -23.87 -7.43
C LYS A 251 -19.80 -24.99 -8.07
N LYS A 252 -21.14 -24.95 -7.99
CA LYS A 252 -22.00 -25.93 -8.66
C LYS A 252 -21.86 -25.84 -10.18
N LEU A 253 -21.82 -24.63 -10.73
CA LEU A 253 -21.75 -24.39 -12.16
C LEU A 253 -20.35 -24.67 -12.74
N ARG A 254 -19.28 -24.32 -12.01
CA ARG A 254 -17.87 -24.51 -12.41
C ARG A 254 -17.10 -25.17 -11.25
N PRO A 255 -17.24 -26.49 -11.04
CA PRO A 255 -16.73 -27.18 -9.86
C PRO A 255 -15.22 -27.31 -9.79
N GLN A 256 -14.51 -27.19 -10.92
CA GLN A 256 -13.05 -27.29 -10.96
C GLN A 256 -12.36 -25.94 -10.73
N ALA A 257 -13.11 -24.83 -10.82
CA ALA A 257 -12.57 -23.50 -10.63
C ALA A 257 -12.33 -23.19 -9.16
N LYS A 258 -11.30 -22.40 -8.92
CA LYS A 258 -10.96 -21.90 -7.59
C LYS A 258 -11.76 -20.63 -7.33
N TRP A 259 -12.86 -20.75 -6.60
CA TRP A 259 -13.77 -19.64 -6.32
C TRP A 259 -13.49 -18.91 -5.01
N GLY A 260 -13.64 -17.59 -5.02
CA GLY A 260 -13.58 -16.74 -3.83
C GLY A 260 -13.90 -15.28 -4.14
N TYR A 261 -14.09 -14.49 -3.08
CA TYR A 261 -14.34 -13.06 -3.20
C TYR A 261 -13.03 -12.26 -3.19
N TYR A 262 -12.93 -11.28 -4.08
CA TYR A 262 -11.84 -10.30 -4.06
C TYR A 262 -11.80 -9.55 -2.73
N GLY A 263 -10.59 -9.29 -2.24
CA GLY A 263 -10.34 -8.47 -1.05
C GLY A 263 -10.43 -9.22 0.28
N PHE A 264 -10.98 -10.44 0.30
CA PHE A 264 -11.16 -11.22 1.52
C PHE A 264 -10.00 -12.19 1.80
N PRO A 265 -9.61 -12.39 3.08
CA PRO A 265 -10.14 -11.73 4.27
C PRO A 265 -9.67 -10.28 4.44
N LEU A 266 -10.46 -9.49 5.17
CA LEU A 266 -10.12 -8.11 5.51
C LEU A 266 -9.17 -8.07 6.72
N CYS A 267 -8.44 -6.95 6.85
CA CYS A 267 -7.42 -6.78 7.88
C CYS A 267 -7.41 -5.37 8.52
N PHE A 268 -7.61 -4.33 7.71
CA PHE A 268 -7.56 -2.91 8.12
C PHE A 268 -6.30 -2.50 8.90
N ASN A 269 -5.15 -3.10 8.57
CA ASN A 269 -3.83 -2.62 8.99
C ASN A 269 -3.39 -1.39 8.18
N TYR A 270 -2.45 -0.62 8.74
CA TYR A 270 -1.99 0.67 8.22
C TYR A 270 -3.08 1.72 7.92
N THR A 271 -4.26 1.59 8.53
CA THR A 271 -5.34 2.58 8.43
C THR A 271 -5.15 3.72 9.44
N PRO A 272 -5.82 4.88 9.31
CA PRO A 272 -5.70 5.97 10.28
C PRO A 272 -5.93 5.55 11.74
N ARG A 273 -6.74 4.51 11.98
CA ARG A 273 -7.01 3.96 13.32
C ARG A 273 -6.08 2.82 13.73
N ASN A 274 -5.28 2.29 12.82
CA ASN A 274 -4.36 1.18 13.08
C ASN A 274 -3.12 1.30 12.18
N GLN A 275 -2.09 2.00 12.64
CA GLN A 275 -0.81 2.18 11.93
C GLN A 275 0.20 1.04 12.19
N LYS A 276 -0.28 -0.15 12.54
CA LYS A 276 0.56 -1.33 12.83
C LYS A 276 0.41 -2.39 11.75
N PRO A 277 1.37 -3.34 11.64
CA PRO A 277 1.27 -4.46 10.72
C PRO A 277 0.08 -5.37 11.02
N GLN A 278 -0.19 -5.63 12.31
CA GLN A 278 -1.25 -6.54 12.74
C GLN A 278 -2.64 -6.01 12.34
N CYS A 279 -3.50 -6.92 11.89
CA CYS A 279 -4.89 -6.59 11.61
C CYS A 279 -5.62 -6.09 12.86
N THR A 280 -6.61 -5.22 12.64
CA THR A 280 -7.40 -4.64 13.74
C THR A 280 -8.08 -5.77 14.53
N PRO A 281 -7.98 -5.81 15.88
CA PRO A 281 -8.49 -6.94 16.67
C PRO A 281 -9.94 -7.32 16.38
N SER A 282 -10.84 -6.34 16.33
CA SER A 282 -12.26 -6.59 16.02
C SER A 282 -12.47 -7.21 14.64
N VAL A 283 -11.65 -6.87 13.64
CA VAL A 283 -11.71 -7.47 12.30
C VAL A 283 -11.29 -8.93 12.33
N ARG A 284 -10.31 -9.28 13.17
CA ARG A 284 -9.90 -10.68 13.35
C ARG A 284 -11.02 -11.50 13.98
N ASP A 285 -11.72 -10.93 14.95
CA ASP A 285 -12.90 -11.55 15.57
C ASP A 285 -14.06 -11.68 14.57
N ASN A 286 -14.28 -10.66 13.75
CA ASN A 286 -15.26 -10.68 12.67
C ASN A 286 -14.94 -11.76 11.61
N ASN A 287 -13.67 -11.89 11.22
CA ASN A 287 -13.21 -12.97 10.34
C ASN A 287 -13.48 -14.34 10.99
N ASN A 288 -13.31 -14.49 12.31
CA ASN A 288 -13.66 -15.74 13.00
C ASN A 288 -15.16 -16.04 12.94
N ARG A 289 -16.02 -15.04 13.19
CA ARG A 289 -17.49 -15.19 13.09
C ARG A 289 -17.94 -15.49 11.66
N ASN A 290 -17.22 -14.98 10.67
CA ASN A 290 -17.54 -15.13 9.25
C ASN A 290 -16.76 -16.24 8.54
N ARG A 291 -16.31 -17.27 9.31
CA ARG A 291 -15.67 -18.47 8.75
C ARG A 291 -16.47 -19.15 7.64
N TRP A 292 -17.80 -19.02 7.66
CA TRP A 292 -18.68 -19.52 6.60
C TRP A 292 -18.26 -19.07 5.19
N LEU A 293 -17.71 -17.86 5.04
CA LEU A 293 -17.26 -17.34 3.74
C LEU A 293 -15.98 -18.03 3.27
N PHE A 294 -15.02 -18.20 4.18
CA PHE A 294 -13.72 -18.78 3.88
C PHE A 294 -13.80 -20.29 3.66
N SER A 295 -14.58 -21.00 4.48
CA SER A 295 -14.79 -22.44 4.33
C SER A 295 -15.63 -22.81 3.10
N ALA A 296 -16.51 -21.91 2.64
CA ALA A 296 -17.22 -22.09 1.38
C ALA A 296 -16.31 -21.82 0.16
N SER A 297 -15.30 -20.96 0.31
CA SER A 297 -14.38 -20.58 -0.76
C SER A 297 -13.40 -21.69 -1.10
N SER A 298 -13.07 -21.82 -2.37
CA SER A 298 -12.05 -22.77 -2.85
C SER A 298 -10.67 -22.12 -2.99
N SER A 299 -10.58 -20.81 -2.79
CA SER A 299 -9.35 -20.02 -2.77
C SER A 299 -9.60 -18.66 -2.10
N LEU A 300 -8.56 -18.01 -1.56
CA LEU A 300 -8.63 -16.67 -0.97
C LEU A 300 -7.86 -15.64 -1.81
N TYR A 301 -8.40 -14.41 -1.87
CA TYR A 301 -7.93 -13.34 -2.76
C TYR A 301 -7.74 -12.00 -2.02
N PRO A 302 -6.88 -11.92 -0.98
CA PRO A 302 -6.67 -10.68 -0.26
C PRO A 302 -6.04 -9.61 -1.16
N SER A 303 -6.44 -8.35 -1.01
CA SER A 303 -5.80 -7.24 -1.72
C SER A 303 -4.53 -6.78 -1.00
N LEU A 304 -3.44 -6.61 -1.74
CA LEU A 304 -2.14 -6.10 -1.26
C LEU A 304 -1.75 -4.79 -1.96
N TYR A 305 -2.73 -4.03 -2.45
CA TYR A 305 -2.45 -2.77 -3.15
C TYR A 305 -1.73 -1.78 -2.23
N LEU A 306 -0.60 -1.26 -2.70
CA LEU A 306 0.29 -0.42 -1.91
C LEU A 306 -0.10 1.05 -2.02
N LYS A 307 0.11 1.78 -0.93
CA LYS A 307 0.01 3.24 -0.89
C LYS A 307 1.41 3.87 -0.95
N HIS A 308 1.58 4.94 -1.73
CA HIS A 308 2.83 5.67 -1.80
C HIS A 308 3.00 6.58 -0.58
N SER A 309 2.00 7.42 -0.32
CA SER A 309 2.09 8.46 0.71
C SER A 309 2.03 7.90 2.12
N ASN A 310 2.81 8.52 3.02
CA ASN A 310 2.89 8.21 4.45
C ASN A 310 3.29 6.75 4.77
N MET A 311 3.93 6.06 3.84
CA MET A 311 4.47 4.72 4.06
C MET A 311 5.89 4.63 3.49
N THR A 312 6.83 4.19 4.32
CA THR A 312 8.15 3.77 3.84
C THR A 312 8.04 2.42 3.12
N GLU A 313 9.09 2.03 2.40
CA GLU A 313 9.16 0.69 1.81
C GLU A 313 8.98 -0.43 2.87
N ILE A 314 9.59 -0.25 4.05
CA ILE A 314 9.46 -1.20 5.16
C ILE A 314 8.02 -1.27 5.66
N ASP A 315 7.31 -0.14 5.73
CA ASP A 315 5.89 -0.13 6.12
C ASP A 315 5.03 -0.87 5.11
N ARG A 316 5.31 -0.75 3.81
CA ARG A 316 4.59 -1.49 2.75
C ARG A 316 4.87 -2.98 2.81
N MET A 317 6.11 -3.39 3.10
CA MET A 317 6.43 -4.80 3.35
C MET A 317 5.64 -5.34 4.54
N ARG A 318 5.64 -4.62 5.67
CA ARG A 318 4.90 -4.99 6.88
C ARG A 318 3.39 -5.01 6.69
N PHE A 319 2.88 -4.09 5.86
CA PHE A 319 1.47 -4.07 5.46
C PHE A 319 1.08 -5.37 4.77
N MET A 320 1.89 -5.83 3.81
CA MET A 320 1.65 -7.10 3.13
C MET A 320 1.77 -8.28 4.09
N GLN A 321 2.78 -8.27 4.98
CA GLN A 321 2.99 -9.31 5.98
C GLN A 321 1.76 -9.51 6.85
N GLY A 322 1.23 -8.45 7.46
CA GLY A 322 0.07 -8.56 8.34
C GLY A 322 -1.20 -9.05 7.65
N ARG A 323 -1.44 -8.65 6.40
CA ARG A 323 -2.58 -9.14 5.61
C ARG A 323 -2.46 -10.63 5.29
N LEU A 324 -1.25 -11.08 4.96
CA LEU A 324 -0.97 -12.48 4.65
C LEU A 324 -0.97 -13.36 5.90
N GLU A 325 -0.50 -12.85 7.04
CA GLU A 325 -0.61 -13.53 8.34
C GLU A 325 -2.07 -13.80 8.71
N GLU A 326 -2.95 -12.81 8.58
CA GLU A 326 -4.38 -13.02 8.82
C GLU A 326 -5.04 -13.94 7.80
N THR A 327 -4.64 -13.83 6.53
CA THR A 327 -5.10 -14.75 5.49
C THR A 327 -4.70 -16.19 5.80
N ASN A 328 -3.46 -16.42 6.19
CA ASN A 328 -2.95 -17.73 6.57
C ASN A 328 -3.57 -18.26 7.86
N ARG A 329 -4.00 -17.37 8.77
CA ARG A 329 -4.69 -17.75 10.02
C ARG A 329 -6.11 -18.25 9.78
N ILE A 330 -6.82 -17.63 8.84
CA ILE A 330 -8.23 -17.94 8.58
C ILE A 330 -8.44 -18.94 7.45
N ARG A 331 -7.47 -19.09 6.53
CA ARG A 331 -7.53 -20.12 5.49
C ARG A 331 -7.59 -21.49 6.13
N ASP A 332 -8.43 -22.35 5.57
CA ASP A 332 -8.42 -23.77 5.86
C ASP A 332 -7.26 -24.40 5.04
N ALA A 333 -7.55 -25.32 4.13
CA ALA A 333 -6.57 -25.82 3.15
C ALA A 333 -6.55 -25.02 1.83
N SER A 334 -7.31 -23.93 1.75
CA SER A 334 -7.52 -23.19 0.50
C SER A 334 -6.25 -22.46 0.05
N PRO A 335 -5.90 -22.52 -1.25
CA PRO A 335 -4.79 -21.77 -1.79
C PRO A 335 -5.04 -20.26 -1.70
N VAL A 336 -3.95 -19.50 -1.70
CA VAL A 336 -3.97 -18.04 -1.54
C VAL A 336 -3.31 -17.38 -2.75
N TYR A 337 -4.07 -16.53 -3.44
CA TYR A 337 -3.57 -15.73 -4.56
C TYR A 337 -3.88 -14.25 -4.31
N PRO A 338 -2.98 -13.53 -3.62
CA PRO A 338 -3.19 -12.13 -3.32
C PRO A 338 -3.20 -11.27 -4.59
N TYR A 339 -4.07 -10.26 -4.58
CA TYR A 339 -4.12 -9.24 -5.63
C TYR A 339 -3.05 -8.19 -5.39
N ILE A 340 -2.20 -7.97 -6.38
CA ILE A 340 -1.23 -6.89 -6.43
C ILE A 340 -1.55 -5.96 -7.61
N TRP A 341 -1.27 -4.68 -7.45
CA TRP A 341 -1.39 -3.70 -8.53
C TRP A 341 0.00 -3.16 -8.83
N PHE A 342 0.34 -3.03 -10.10
CA PHE A 342 1.62 -2.46 -10.55
C PHE A 342 1.72 -0.93 -10.35
N LYS A 343 0.73 -0.33 -9.68
CA LYS A 343 0.69 1.09 -9.32
C LYS A 343 0.38 1.27 -7.85
N TYR A 344 0.84 2.38 -7.30
CA TYR A 344 0.36 2.83 -6.00
C TYR A 344 -1.10 3.27 -6.11
N PHE A 345 -1.89 2.87 -5.12
CA PHE A 345 -3.31 3.09 -5.12
C PHE A 345 -3.68 4.59 -5.04
N ASP A 346 -2.90 5.40 -4.34
CA ASP A 346 -3.23 6.79 -4.03
C ASP A 346 -2.85 7.79 -5.12
N ASP A 347 -1.67 7.68 -5.72
CA ASP A 347 -1.20 8.61 -6.76
C ASP A 347 -1.19 8.03 -8.19
N LYS A 348 -1.43 6.72 -8.34
CA LYS A 348 -1.47 6.00 -9.62
C LYS A 348 -0.15 5.97 -10.39
N GLU A 349 0.97 6.28 -9.72
CA GLU A 349 2.31 6.07 -10.25
C GLU A 349 2.68 4.58 -10.24
N PHE A 350 3.54 4.16 -11.18
CA PHE A 350 4.06 2.79 -11.18
C PHE A 350 4.82 2.48 -9.88
N LEU A 351 4.72 1.25 -9.40
CA LEU A 351 5.53 0.81 -8.26
C LEU A 351 7.01 0.93 -8.60
N LYS A 352 7.81 1.35 -7.61
CA LYS A 352 9.27 1.34 -7.74
C LYS A 352 9.77 -0.10 -7.83
N ASP A 353 10.98 -0.30 -8.36
CA ASP A 353 11.56 -1.63 -8.52
C ASP A 353 11.54 -2.45 -7.23
N SER A 354 11.87 -1.82 -6.10
CA SER A 354 11.87 -2.45 -4.78
C SER A 354 10.46 -2.84 -4.32
N ASP A 355 9.47 -1.97 -4.48
CA ASP A 355 8.07 -2.29 -4.13
C ASP A 355 7.45 -3.34 -5.07
N MET A 356 7.80 -3.33 -6.36
CA MET A 356 7.33 -4.32 -7.32
C MET A 356 7.88 -5.72 -7.00
N ILE A 357 9.19 -5.84 -6.72
CA ILE A 357 9.76 -7.12 -6.29
C ILE A 357 9.21 -7.54 -4.91
N ASN A 358 9.05 -6.59 -3.98
CA ASN A 358 8.50 -6.85 -2.65
C ASN A 358 7.05 -7.38 -2.72
N SER A 359 6.26 -6.87 -3.66
CA SER A 359 4.87 -7.31 -3.91
C SER A 359 4.76 -8.77 -4.35
N ILE A 360 5.85 -9.39 -4.83
CA ILE A 360 5.87 -10.79 -5.25
C ILE A 360 6.60 -11.66 -4.21
N ILE A 361 7.72 -11.15 -3.67
CA ILE A 361 8.57 -11.91 -2.75
C ILE A 361 7.91 -12.15 -1.40
N ILE A 362 7.17 -11.17 -0.86
CA ILE A 362 6.54 -11.27 0.45
C ILE A 362 5.42 -12.31 0.43
N PRO A 363 4.48 -12.31 -0.56
CA PRO A 363 3.54 -13.42 -0.74
C PRO A 363 4.20 -14.78 -0.85
N LYS A 364 5.22 -14.93 -1.72
CA LYS A 364 5.93 -16.21 -1.88
C LYS A 364 6.55 -16.67 -0.57
N LYS A 365 7.21 -15.76 0.15
CA LYS A 365 7.86 -16.08 1.43
C LYS A 365 6.87 -16.47 2.50
N LEU A 366 5.67 -15.89 2.51
CA LEU A 366 4.62 -16.21 3.46
C LEU A 366 3.70 -17.36 3.00
N GLY A 367 4.07 -18.07 1.93
CA GLY A 367 3.39 -19.30 1.53
C GLY A 367 2.06 -19.07 0.83
N ALA A 368 1.94 -17.97 0.09
CA ALA A 368 0.94 -17.86 -0.97
C ALA A 368 1.34 -18.76 -2.15
N ASP A 369 0.34 -19.33 -2.81
CA ASP A 369 0.49 -20.22 -3.97
C ASP A 369 0.82 -19.45 -5.26
N GLY A 370 0.65 -18.14 -5.22
CA GLY A 370 0.89 -17.25 -6.34
C GLY A 370 0.50 -15.81 -6.04
N VAL A 371 0.45 -14.98 -7.08
CA VAL A 371 -0.10 -13.61 -7.04
C VAL A 371 -0.86 -13.31 -8.31
N ILE A 372 -1.83 -12.40 -8.22
CA ILE A 372 -2.58 -11.89 -9.37
C ILE A 372 -2.17 -10.45 -9.62
N ILE A 373 -1.61 -10.17 -10.79
CA ILE A 373 -1.29 -8.81 -11.24
C ILE A 373 -2.55 -8.23 -11.87
N TRP A 374 -3.16 -7.28 -11.18
CA TRP A 374 -4.34 -6.58 -11.65
C TRP A 374 -3.99 -5.20 -12.23
N GLY A 375 -4.85 -4.69 -13.11
CA GLY A 375 -4.79 -3.30 -13.57
C GLY A 375 -6.16 -2.75 -13.92
N SER A 376 -6.31 -1.44 -13.78
CA SER A 376 -7.55 -0.74 -14.13
C SER A 376 -7.69 -0.59 -15.64
N SER A 377 -8.93 -0.53 -16.14
CA SER A 377 -9.15 -0.07 -17.52
C SER A 377 -8.56 1.32 -17.76
N ASN A 378 -8.56 2.18 -16.74
CA ASN A 378 -7.96 3.51 -16.78
C ASN A 378 -6.42 3.49 -16.88
N ASP A 379 -5.77 2.36 -16.61
CA ASP A 379 -4.32 2.24 -16.74
C ASP A 379 -3.87 1.95 -18.17
N VAL A 380 -4.81 1.63 -19.06
CA VAL A 380 -4.55 1.17 -20.44
C VAL A 380 -5.54 1.75 -21.46
N ASN A 381 -6.21 2.86 -21.12
CA ASN A 381 -7.21 3.51 -21.97
C ASN A 381 -6.63 4.52 -22.99
N SER A 382 -5.31 4.51 -23.21
CA SER A 382 -4.66 5.31 -24.24
C SER A 382 -3.35 4.68 -24.68
N GLU A 383 -2.92 4.99 -25.92
CA GLU A 383 -1.68 4.48 -26.48
C GLU A 383 -0.47 4.80 -25.59
N ARG A 384 -0.38 6.04 -25.09
CA ARG A 384 0.70 6.47 -24.18
C ARG A 384 0.78 5.59 -22.94
N LYS A 385 -0.36 5.28 -22.32
CA LYS A 385 -0.41 4.44 -21.13
C LYS A 385 -0.08 2.99 -21.44
N CYS A 386 -0.56 2.46 -22.56
CA CYS A 386 -0.21 1.13 -23.05
C CYS A 386 1.31 1.00 -23.29
N ARG A 387 1.94 1.96 -23.98
CA ARG A 387 3.39 1.98 -24.21
C ARG A 387 4.18 2.10 -22.89
N ALA A 388 3.70 2.92 -21.96
CA ALA A 388 4.29 3.02 -20.63
C ALA A 388 4.23 1.69 -19.87
N LEU A 389 3.11 0.96 -19.94
CA LEU A 389 2.98 -0.36 -19.34
C LEU A 389 3.89 -1.40 -20.01
N VAL A 390 4.05 -1.36 -21.34
CA VAL A 390 5.04 -2.22 -22.03
C VAL A 390 6.45 -1.94 -21.52
N SER A 391 6.85 -0.68 -21.44
CA SER A 391 8.16 -0.29 -20.88
C SER A 391 8.32 -0.81 -19.44
N TYR A 392 7.32 -0.61 -18.59
CA TYR A 392 7.33 -1.08 -17.20
C TYR A 392 7.40 -2.62 -17.09
N LEU A 393 6.68 -3.33 -17.96
CA LEU A 393 6.71 -4.80 -18.05
C LEU A 393 8.14 -5.29 -18.33
N HIS A 394 8.83 -4.69 -19.29
CA HIS A 394 10.16 -5.15 -19.69
C HIS A 394 11.27 -4.71 -18.72
N ASN A 395 11.14 -3.54 -18.10
CA ASN A 395 12.21 -2.95 -17.29
C ASN A 395 12.11 -3.29 -15.80
N THR A 396 10.91 -3.48 -15.27
CA THR A 396 10.69 -3.62 -13.82
C THR A 396 9.90 -4.90 -13.48
N LEU A 397 8.67 -5.02 -13.97
CA LEU A 397 7.75 -6.09 -13.54
C LEU A 397 8.21 -7.48 -13.98
N GLY A 398 8.51 -7.66 -15.26
CA GLY A 398 8.92 -8.93 -15.85
C GLY A 398 10.21 -9.48 -15.21
N PRO A 399 11.28 -8.68 -15.10
CA PRO A 399 12.49 -9.06 -14.38
C PRO A 399 12.23 -9.45 -12.91
N ALA A 400 11.37 -8.70 -12.19
CA ALA A 400 11.00 -9.02 -10.82
C ALA A 400 10.29 -10.38 -10.70
N VAL A 401 9.31 -10.66 -11.57
CA VAL A 401 8.61 -11.96 -11.64
C VAL A 401 9.61 -13.09 -11.90
N LYS A 402 10.44 -12.95 -12.94
CA LYS A 402 11.41 -13.98 -13.33
C LYS A 402 12.39 -14.28 -12.21
N ARG A 403 12.88 -13.25 -11.51
CA ARG A 403 13.79 -13.39 -10.36
C ARG A 403 13.12 -14.15 -9.22
N VAL A 404 11.96 -13.69 -8.73
CA VAL A 404 11.29 -14.30 -7.57
C VAL A 404 10.79 -15.71 -7.87
N ARG A 405 10.25 -15.99 -9.05
CA ARG A 405 9.79 -17.34 -9.42
C ARG A 405 10.93 -18.36 -9.40
N ARG A 406 12.12 -17.98 -9.88
CA ARG A 406 13.30 -18.86 -9.93
C ARG A 406 13.99 -19.06 -8.58
N THR A 407 13.82 -18.14 -7.63
CA THR A 407 14.42 -18.27 -6.29
C THR A 407 13.56 -19.17 -5.38
N PRO A 408 14.08 -20.30 -4.87
CA PRO A 408 13.40 -21.13 -3.88
C PRO A 408 13.03 -20.33 -2.61
N ARG A 409 11.91 -20.66 -1.94
CA ARG A 409 11.44 -19.91 -0.77
C ARG A 409 12.48 -19.82 0.36
N VAL A 410 13.26 -20.88 0.57
CA VAL A 410 14.32 -20.94 1.59
C VAL A 410 15.44 -19.92 1.36
N LEU A 411 15.64 -19.46 0.12
CA LEU A 411 16.67 -18.47 -0.24
C LEU A 411 16.11 -17.03 -0.34
N LEU A 412 14.82 -16.83 -0.07
CA LEU A 412 14.21 -15.50 -0.19
C LEU A 412 14.68 -14.53 0.90
N ASP A 413 15.15 -15.01 2.05
CA ASP A 413 15.71 -14.12 3.09
C ASP A 413 16.91 -13.32 2.59
N ASP A 414 17.77 -13.95 1.80
CA ASP A 414 18.97 -13.30 1.26
C ASP A 414 18.61 -12.32 0.16
N LEU A 415 17.57 -12.62 -0.61
CA LEU A 415 17.01 -11.71 -1.59
C LEU A 415 16.35 -10.49 -0.93
N ILE A 416 15.60 -10.68 0.16
CA ILE A 416 15.02 -9.57 0.94
C ILE A 416 16.14 -8.74 1.58
N ARG A 417 17.15 -9.38 2.18
CA ARG A 417 18.33 -8.67 2.74
C ARG A 417 19.09 -7.89 1.69
N SER A 418 19.26 -8.46 0.49
CA SER A 418 19.89 -7.79 -0.66
C SER A 418 19.14 -6.50 -1.03
N THR A 419 17.80 -6.56 -1.13
CA THR A 419 16.97 -5.38 -1.42
C THR A 419 17.09 -4.34 -0.31
N LEU A 420 17.02 -4.77 0.96
CA LEU A 420 17.16 -3.87 2.11
C LEU A 420 18.56 -3.25 2.22
N ASN A 421 19.61 -4.02 1.94
CA ASN A 421 20.99 -3.54 1.98
C ASN A 421 21.26 -2.54 0.84
N GLN A 422 20.69 -2.73 -0.36
CA GLN A 422 20.76 -1.72 -1.42
C GLN A 422 20.17 -0.39 -0.96
N ILE A 423 19.06 -0.40 -0.20
CA ILE A 423 18.46 0.83 0.36
C ILE A 423 19.38 1.48 1.38
N ILE A 424 19.99 0.68 2.27
CA ILE A 424 20.95 1.18 3.26
C ILE A 424 22.16 1.80 2.57
N THR A 425 22.75 1.11 1.58
CA THR A 425 23.91 1.60 0.82
C THR A 425 23.57 2.84 -0.02
N LEU A 426 22.40 2.88 -0.66
CA LEU A 426 21.92 4.06 -1.40
C LEU A 426 21.62 5.23 -0.46
N SER A 427 21.06 4.99 0.72
CA SER A 427 20.85 6.03 1.75
C SER A 427 22.18 6.57 2.27
N ILE A 428 23.17 5.71 2.50
CA ILE A 428 24.53 6.10 2.91
C ILE A 428 25.22 6.88 1.78
N ASN A 429 25.12 6.45 0.52
CA ASN A 429 25.72 7.15 -0.61
C ASN A 429 25.04 8.49 -0.90
N TYR A 430 23.71 8.57 -0.82
CA TYR A 430 22.97 9.83 -0.96
C TYR A 430 23.33 10.80 0.17
N ARG A 431 23.44 10.32 1.42
CA ARG A 431 23.94 11.11 2.54
C ARG A 431 25.39 11.56 2.34
N ARG A 432 26.29 10.70 1.82
CA ARG A 432 27.68 11.07 1.49
C ARG A 432 27.76 12.12 0.39
N VAL A 433 26.98 11.97 -0.70
CA VAL A 433 26.93 12.96 -1.79
C VAL A 433 26.38 14.29 -1.29
N SER A 434 25.30 14.28 -0.50
CA SER A 434 24.73 15.49 0.09
C SER A 434 25.68 16.14 1.12
N PHE A 435 26.45 15.34 1.87
CA PHE A 435 27.48 15.82 2.79
C PHE A 435 28.68 16.43 2.04
N SER A 436 29.14 15.81 0.95
CA SER A 436 30.18 16.37 0.07
C SER A 436 29.71 17.63 -0.66
N PHE A 437 28.44 17.72 -1.06
CA PHE A 437 27.89 18.92 -1.68
C PHE A 437 27.72 20.07 -0.67
N ALA A 438 27.36 19.74 0.58
CA ALA A 438 27.32 20.71 1.68
C ALA A 438 28.72 21.20 2.06
N ILE A 439 29.72 20.31 2.14
CA ILE A 439 31.13 20.69 2.37
C ILE A 439 31.66 21.53 1.19
N GLY A 440 31.31 21.18 -0.05
CA GLY A 440 31.71 21.94 -1.24
C GLY A 440 31.12 23.35 -1.29
N LYS A 441 29.93 23.57 -0.71
CA LYS A 441 29.35 24.91 -0.51
C LYS A 441 29.94 25.65 0.68
N ILE A 442 30.31 24.95 1.77
CA ILE A 442 30.92 25.55 2.96
C ILE A 442 32.39 25.97 2.70
N LEU A 443 33.13 25.21 1.89
CA LEU A 443 34.53 25.50 1.55
C LEU A 443 34.68 26.52 0.40
N ARG A 444 33.60 26.91 -0.28
CA ARG A 444 33.59 27.93 -1.35
C ARG A 444 33.11 29.32 -0.91
N MET A 445 32.91 29.56 0.38
CA MET A 445 32.89 30.94 0.88
C MET A 445 34.34 31.41 0.95
N GLU A 446 34.71 32.29 0.02
CA GLU A 446 36.07 32.77 -0.16
C GLU A 446 36.69 33.31 1.14
N PHE A 447 37.88 32.81 1.46
CA PHE A 447 38.74 33.28 2.55
C PHE A 447 39.04 34.79 2.45
N SER A 448 38.87 35.39 1.26
CA SER A 448 39.06 36.81 0.96
C SER A 448 38.06 37.71 1.70
N THR A 449 36.82 37.26 1.88
CA THR A 449 35.76 38.06 2.53
C THR A 449 35.91 38.07 4.05
N TRP A 450 36.52 37.01 4.62
CA TRP A 450 36.77 36.90 6.05
C TRP A 450 37.91 37.81 6.54
N PHE A 451 38.97 37.95 5.74
CA PHE A 451 40.12 38.77 6.13
C PHE A 451 39.79 40.27 6.18
N SER A 452 38.83 40.73 5.37
CA SER A 452 38.33 42.11 5.39
C SER A 452 37.49 42.46 6.63
N ILE A 453 36.82 41.48 7.23
CA ILE A 453 35.97 41.69 8.42
C ILE A 453 36.81 41.70 9.70
N LEU A 454 37.90 40.91 9.73
CA LEU A 454 38.83 40.79 10.87
C LEU A 454 39.64 42.07 11.14
N THR A 455 39.84 42.94 10.16
CA THR A 455 40.70 44.13 10.30
C THR A 455 39.96 45.41 10.65
N THR A 456 38.61 45.42 10.68
CA THR A 456 37.84 46.67 10.79
C THR A 456 36.71 46.68 11.84
N THR A 457 36.62 45.69 12.72
CA THR A 457 35.52 45.65 13.71
C THR A 457 35.97 45.48 15.16
N THR A 458 35.41 46.32 16.03
CA THR A 458 35.53 46.22 17.49
C THR A 458 35.08 44.84 17.99
N THR A 459 35.79 44.32 18.99
CA THR A 459 35.74 42.96 19.55
C THR A 459 34.34 42.40 19.83
N THR A 460 33.34 43.25 20.05
CA THR A 460 31.93 42.87 20.26
C THR A 460 31.28 42.29 19.00
N LYS A 461 31.64 42.78 17.79
CA LYS A 461 31.07 42.30 16.52
C LYS A 461 31.63 40.92 16.12
N LEU A 462 32.87 40.61 16.53
CA LEU A 462 33.50 39.31 16.27
C LEU A 462 32.78 38.18 17.03
N CYS A 463 32.40 38.41 18.29
CA CYS A 463 31.62 37.45 19.07
C CYS A 463 30.24 37.16 18.46
N VAL A 464 29.55 38.21 17.98
CA VAL A 464 28.23 38.05 17.34
C VAL A 464 28.33 37.26 16.04
N CYS A 465 29.34 37.52 15.20
CA CYS A 465 29.55 36.78 13.96
C CYS A 465 29.89 35.30 14.19
N VAL A 466 30.73 34.99 15.20
CA VAL A 466 31.08 33.62 15.56
C VAL A 466 29.87 32.85 16.10
N VAL A 467 29.05 33.49 16.94
CA VAL A 467 27.81 32.89 17.47
C VAL A 467 26.79 32.63 16.36
N ILE A 468 26.61 33.58 15.42
CA ILE A 468 25.70 33.38 14.28
C ILE A 468 26.19 32.24 13.38
N TRP A 469 27.49 32.17 13.10
CA TRP A 469 28.06 31.08 12.30
C TRP A 469 27.88 29.72 12.98
N LEU A 470 28.17 29.61 14.27
CA LEU A 470 27.95 28.38 15.05
C LEU A 470 26.46 27.99 15.10
N CYS A 471 25.55 28.95 15.25
CA CYS A 471 24.10 28.70 15.21
C CYS A 471 23.64 28.16 13.85
N ILE A 472 24.19 28.67 12.74
CA ILE A 472 23.86 28.20 11.40
C ILE A 472 24.42 26.78 11.17
N VAL A 473 25.67 26.53 11.55
CA VAL A 473 26.31 25.20 11.43
C VAL A 473 25.54 24.17 12.27
N LEU A 474 25.19 24.51 13.52
CA LEU A 474 24.49 23.60 14.42
C LEU A 474 23.03 23.36 14.00
N ARG A 475 22.33 24.38 13.47
CA ARG A 475 20.99 24.19 12.90
C ARG A 475 21.01 23.30 11.66
N THR A 476 22.02 23.47 10.81
CA THR A 476 22.23 22.61 9.64
C THR A 476 22.53 21.16 10.05
N LEU A 477 23.30 20.96 11.12
CA LEU A 477 23.58 19.63 11.68
C LEU A 477 22.33 18.99 12.32
N PHE A 478 21.47 19.78 12.96
CA PHE A 478 20.20 19.32 13.54
C PHE A 478 19.23 18.80 12.47
N ASP A 479 19.12 19.52 11.34
CA ASP A 479 18.26 19.13 10.23
C ASP A 479 18.77 17.86 9.49
N LEU A 480 20.07 17.55 9.60
CA LEU A 480 20.71 16.39 8.96
C LEU A 480 20.62 15.08 9.77
N PHE A 481 20.41 15.13 11.09
CA PHE A 481 20.46 13.95 11.98
C PHE A 481 19.28 13.92 12.98
N PRO A 482 18.08 13.47 12.58
CA PRO A 482 16.85 13.60 13.36
C PRO A 482 16.67 12.52 14.46
N SER A 483 17.73 11.81 14.87
CA SER A 483 17.62 10.81 15.95
C SER A 483 17.60 11.51 17.32
N ILE A 484 16.59 11.21 18.14
CA ILE A 484 16.33 11.82 19.47
C ILE A 484 17.57 11.78 20.38
N TYR A 485 18.37 10.71 20.33
CA TYR A 485 19.55 10.57 21.19
C TYR A 485 20.70 11.54 20.84
N LEU A 486 21.00 11.71 19.54
CA LEU A 486 21.98 12.73 19.12
C LEU A 486 21.43 14.13 19.31
N CYS A 487 20.13 14.34 19.13
CA CYS A 487 19.45 15.61 19.36
C CYS A 487 19.65 16.13 20.80
N ILE A 488 19.47 15.26 21.80
CA ILE A 488 19.71 15.60 23.22
C ILE A 488 21.20 15.89 23.49
N MET A 489 22.10 15.10 22.91
CA MET A 489 23.55 15.30 23.06
C MET A 489 24.04 16.61 22.41
N TYR A 490 23.53 16.95 21.23
CA TYR A 490 23.86 18.21 20.57
C TYR A 490 23.22 19.41 21.25
N LEU A 491 22.00 19.28 21.78
CA LEU A 491 21.38 20.32 22.60
C LEU A 491 22.16 20.56 23.89
N SER A 492 22.69 19.50 24.53
CA SER A 492 23.53 19.68 25.72
C SER A 492 24.85 20.36 25.38
N ILE A 493 25.50 19.98 24.27
CA ILE A 493 26.74 20.65 23.81
C ILE A 493 26.46 22.11 23.43
N TYR A 494 25.34 22.39 22.76
CA TYR A 494 24.91 23.74 22.40
C TYR A 494 24.70 24.61 23.65
N LEU A 495 23.97 24.10 24.65
CA LEU A 495 23.75 24.81 25.91
C LEU A 495 25.09 25.03 26.64
N SER A 496 25.97 24.02 26.69
CA SER A 496 27.29 24.17 27.32
C SER A 496 28.17 25.23 26.66
N ILE A 497 28.21 25.27 25.32
CA ILE A 497 28.98 26.28 24.58
C ILE A 497 28.35 27.66 24.74
N TYR A 498 27.02 27.75 24.69
CA TYR A 498 26.29 29.00 24.89
C TYR A 498 26.55 29.58 26.29
N PHE A 499 26.43 28.76 27.33
CA PHE A 499 26.70 29.19 28.72
C PHE A 499 28.18 29.54 28.93
N PHE A 500 29.12 28.82 28.32
CA PHE A 500 30.55 29.16 28.41
C PHE A 500 30.86 30.49 27.71
N MET A 501 30.28 30.75 26.55
CA MET A 501 30.44 32.02 25.84
C MET A 501 29.74 33.18 26.55
N PHE A 502 28.56 32.94 27.12
CA PHE A 502 27.86 33.91 27.98
C PHE A 502 28.70 34.24 29.22
N PHE A 503 29.28 33.22 29.86
CA PHE A 503 30.18 33.39 31.01
C PHE A 503 31.46 34.18 30.65
N LEU A 504 32.06 33.94 29.48
CA LEU A 504 33.20 34.73 29.02
C LEU A 504 32.81 36.19 28.72
N CYS A 505 31.65 36.44 28.12
CA CYS A 505 31.15 37.79 27.92
C CYS A 505 30.90 38.53 29.24
N GLU A 506 30.32 37.86 30.24
CA GLU A 506 30.02 38.42 31.56
C GLU A 506 31.27 38.65 32.42
N LEU A 507 32.25 37.74 32.39
CA LEU A 507 33.56 37.94 33.04
C LEU A 507 34.28 39.19 32.55
N PHE A 508 34.18 39.48 31.25
CA PHE A 508 34.71 40.72 30.66
C PHE A 508 33.87 41.96 31.04
N PHE A 509 32.57 41.80 31.25
CA PHE A 509 31.68 42.89 31.68
C PHE A 509 31.86 43.24 33.16
N PHE A 510 32.09 42.24 34.01
CA PHE A 510 32.21 42.39 35.47
C PHE A 510 33.62 42.69 35.98
N HIS A 511 34.65 42.73 35.12
CA HIS A 511 35.97 43.29 35.49
C HIS A 511 35.87 44.80 35.87
N LYS A 512 34.71 45.44 35.68
CA LYS A 512 34.45 46.84 36.04
C LYS A 512 33.61 47.07 37.31
N PHE A 513 33.14 46.03 38.01
CA PHE A 513 32.36 46.17 39.24
C PHE A 513 32.80 45.20 40.35
N GLY A 514 32.90 45.70 41.58
CA GLY A 514 33.62 45.08 42.72
C GLY A 514 33.23 43.66 43.12
N SER A 515 34.19 43.00 43.78
CA SER A 515 34.40 41.55 43.88
C SER A 515 33.43 40.71 44.73
N GLN A 516 32.47 41.30 45.46
CA GLN A 516 31.67 40.51 46.41
C GLN A 516 30.34 39.98 45.84
N ILE A 517 29.72 40.67 44.88
CA ILE A 517 28.50 40.18 44.22
C ILE A 517 28.83 39.07 43.20
N ALA A 518 29.97 39.19 42.53
CA ALA A 518 30.47 38.18 41.60
C ALA A 518 30.70 36.82 42.28
N PHE A 519 31.19 36.80 43.53
CA PHE A 519 31.46 35.55 44.25
C PHE A 519 30.17 34.80 44.63
N LEU A 520 29.13 35.51 45.08
CA LEU A 520 27.82 34.90 45.40
C LEU A 520 27.15 34.34 44.14
N TYR A 521 27.27 35.07 43.01
CA TYR A 521 26.69 34.69 41.72
C TYR A 521 27.41 33.49 41.08
N VAL A 522 28.76 33.47 41.14
CA VAL A 522 29.57 32.33 40.69
C VAL A 522 29.28 31.06 41.51
N THR A 523 29.05 31.21 42.81
CA THR A 523 28.72 30.07 43.70
C THR A 523 27.34 29.48 43.36
N LEU A 524 26.35 30.30 43.03
CA LEU A 524 25.00 29.86 42.61
C LEU A 524 25.02 29.18 41.23
N LEU A 525 25.79 29.70 40.27
CA LEU A 525 25.94 29.10 38.94
C LEU A 525 26.67 27.76 38.97
N LEU A 526 27.71 27.63 39.79
CA LEU A 526 28.39 26.34 39.99
C LEU A 526 27.46 25.31 40.64
N HIS A 527 26.63 25.71 41.61
CA HIS A 527 25.62 24.81 42.18
C HIS A 527 24.59 24.36 41.13
N TYR A 528 24.13 25.26 40.26
CA TYR A 528 23.19 24.92 39.19
C TYR A 528 23.83 23.98 38.14
N TYR A 529 25.10 24.21 37.79
CA TYR A 529 25.85 23.35 36.88
C TYR A 529 26.04 21.94 37.46
N PHE A 530 26.46 21.81 38.72
CA PHE A 530 26.59 20.51 39.39
C PHE A 530 25.25 19.79 39.52
N TYR A 531 24.15 20.49 39.82
CA TYR A 531 22.82 19.91 39.86
C TYR A 531 22.39 19.36 38.49
N SER A 532 22.67 20.11 37.41
CA SER A 532 22.38 19.70 36.03
C SER A 532 23.18 18.46 35.60
N VAL A 533 24.45 18.39 35.97
CA VAL A 533 25.31 17.21 35.68
C VAL A 533 24.85 15.98 36.46
N ILE A 534 24.44 16.13 37.73
CA ILE A 534 23.93 15.03 38.55
C ILE A 534 22.63 14.46 37.97
N VAL A 535 21.71 15.32 37.51
CA VAL A 535 20.44 14.89 36.87
C VAL A 535 20.72 14.08 35.59
N VAL A 536 21.69 14.50 34.78
CA VAL A 536 22.09 13.77 33.55
C VAL A 536 22.74 12.42 33.87
N VAL A 537 23.54 12.33 34.94
CA VAL A 537 24.15 11.06 35.38
C VAL A 537 23.10 10.10 35.96
N PHE A 538 22.08 10.59 36.66
CA PHE A 538 21.01 9.74 37.19
C PHE A 538 20.03 9.23 36.11
N ILE A 539 19.80 9.99 35.04
CA ILE A 539 18.99 9.54 33.90
C ILE A 539 19.68 8.37 33.16
N LYS A 540 21.01 8.25 33.22
CA LYS A 540 21.77 7.11 32.66
C LYS A 540 21.65 5.79 33.44
N LYS A 541 21.05 5.77 34.64
CA LYS A 541 20.95 4.57 35.50
C LYS A 541 19.57 3.90 35.54
N LYS A 542 18.61 4.29 34.68
CA LYS A 542 17.39 3.48 34.51
C LYS A 542 17.61 2.40 33.44
N PRO A 543 17.48 1.10 33.78
CA PRO A 543 17.48 0.05 32.77
C PRO A 543 16.24 0.18 31.88
N PRO A 544 16.32 -0.24 30.60
CA PRO A 544 15.22 -0.08 29.66
C PRO A 544 14.05 -0.99 30.05
N ILE A 545 12.85 -0.42 30.08
CA ILE A 545 11.54 -1.12 30.02
C ILE A 545 11.08 -1.08 28.57
#